data_AF-A0A6C1S650-F1
#
_entry.id   AF-A0A6C1S650-F1
#
_cell.length_a   1.000
_cell.length_b   1.000
_cell.length_c   1.000
_cell.angle_alpha   90.00
_cell.angle_beta   90.00
_cell.angle_gamma   90.00
#
_symmetry.space_group_name_H-M   'P 1'
#
loop_
_entity.id
_entity.type
_entity.pdbx_description
1 polymer ?
#
loop_
_entity_poly.entity_id
_entity_poly.type
_entity_poly.pdbx_seq_one_letter_code
_entity_poly.pdbx_strand_id
1 'polypeptide(L)'
;DYPVEGTGSEMSRVAVNPYDQEIINLVTAIRTNNPVNEALNVASSTLVGIMGRESAYTGRDVTWAEMMESGMRLGPREYVMGPVDIKPEPPVPGTAPGA
;
A
#
# COMPACT_ATOMS: atom_id res chain seq x y z
N ASP A 1 -12.97 19.23 2.33
CA ASP A 1 -14.38 19.43 1.95
C ASP A 1 -14.58 19.23 0.47
N TYR A 2 -15.64 18.53 0.10
CA TYR A 2 -15.97 18.27 -1.30
C TYR A 2 -16.61 19.52 -1.93
N PRO A 3 -16.28 19.85 -3.19
CA PRO A 3 -16.86 21.01 -3.85
C PRO A 3 -18.36 20.80 -4.04
N VAL A 4 -19.15 21.70 -3.47
CA VAL A 4 -20.59 21.80 -3.66
C VAL A 4 -20.86 22.61 -4.94
N GLU A 5 -20.94 21.94 -6.09
CA GLU A 5 -21.53 22.54 -7.29
C GLU A 5 -22.95 22.01 -7.50
N GLY A 6 -23.92 22.94 -7.54
CA GLY A 6 -25.32 22.65 -7.90
C GLY A 6 -26.22 22.15 -6.76
N THR A 7 -27.34 22.86 -6.54
CA THR A 7 -28.49 22.50 -5.68
C THR A 7 -28.27 22.20 -4.20
N GLY A 8 -27.06 22.30 -3.65
CA GLY A 8 -26.83 22.22 -2.19
C GLY A 8 -27.02 20.82 -1.60
N SER A 9 -27.03 19.79 -2.43
CA SER A 9 -26.98 18.40 -1.99
C SER A 9 -25.54 17.91 -2.02
N GLU A 10 -25.02 17.48 -0.86
CA GLU A 10 -23.73 16.78 -0.73
C GLU A 10 -23.63 15.66 -1.77
N MET A 11 -22.68 15.75 -2.71
CA MET A 11 -22.42 14.67 -3.65
C MET A 11 -21.90 13.46 -2.87
N SER A 12 -22.65 12.34 -2.86
CA SER A 12 -22.22 11.13 -2.14
C SER A 12 -21.01 10.44 -2.80
N ARG A 13 -20.66 10.84 -4.02
CA ARG A 13 -19.54 10.33 -4.82
C ARG A 13 -18.97 11.43 -5.71
N VAL A 14 -17.65 11.41 -5.89
CA VAL A 14 -16.95 12.24 -6.87
C VAL A 14 -17.38 11.89 -8.30
N ALA A 15 -17.40 12.88 -9.19
CA ALA A 15 -17.84 12.73 -10.57
C ALA A 15 -17.00 11.72 -11.38
N VAL A 16 -15.72 11.58 -11.05
CA VAL A 16 -14.81 10.58 -11.61
C VAL A 16 -14.38 9.64 -10.50
N ASN A 17 -14.40 8.33 -10.77
CA ASN A 17 -13.90 7.32 -9.85
C ASN A 17 -12.42 7.60 -9.51
N PRO A 18 -12.01 7.62 -8.23
CA PRO A 18 -10.62 7.85 -7.84
C PRO A 18 -9.61 6.92 -8.52
N TYR A 19 -9.97 5.64 -8.74
CA TYR A 19 -9.12 4.69 -9.43
C TYR A 19 -8.91 5.06 -10.90
N ASP A 20 -9.98 5.50 -11.58
CA ASP A 20 -9.87 5.97 -12.97
C ASP A 20 -9.04 7.25 -13.04
N GLN A 21 -9.21 8.15 -12.06
CA GLN A 21 -8.46 9.41 -11.98
C GLN A 21 -6.96 9.18 -11.78
N GLU A 22 -6.55 8.20 -10.97
CA GLU A 22 -5.15 7.83 -10.79
C GLU A 22 -4.50 7.42 -12.12
N ILE A 23 -5.16 6.55 -12.89
CA ILE A 23 -4.67 6.10 -14.20
C ILE A 23 -4.64 7.27 -15.20
N ILE A 24 -5.65 8.13 -15.21
CA ILE A 24 -5.66 9.35 -16.04
C ILE A 24 -4.45 10.23 -15.73
N ASN A 25 -4.15 10.45 -14.45
CA ASN A 25 -3.01 11.26 -14.01
C ASN A 25 -1.68 10.62 -14.46
N LEU A 26 -1.52 9.30 -14.28
CA LEU A 26 -0.33 8.58 -14.71
C LEU A 26 -0.09 8.70 -16.22
N VAL A 27 -1.11 8.41 -17.03
CA VAL A 27 -1.00 8.47 -18.50
C VAL A 27 -0.74 9.90 -18.96
N THR A 28 -1.41 10.89 -18.36
CA THR A 28 -1.22 12.31 -18.70
C THR A 28 0.21 12.74 -18.38
N ALA A 29 0.73 12.37 -17.21
CA ALA A 29 2.11 12.67 -16.81
C ALA A 29 3.15 12.13 -17.80
N ILE A 30 2.98 10.88 -18.25
CA ILE A 30 3.84 10.25 -19.26
C ILE A 30 3.74 10.99 -20.61
N ARG A 31 2.52 11.24 -21.10
CA ARG A 31 2.29 11.82 -22.44
C ARG A 31 2.70 13.28 -22.55
N THR A 32 2.64 14.01 -21.45
CA THR A 32 2.99 15.44 -21.37
C THR A 32 4.39 15.69 -20.85
N ASN A 33 5.12 14.63 -20.45
CA ASN A 33 6.42 14.71 -19.79
C ASN A 33 6.40 15.61 -18.53
N ASN A 34 5.28 15.60 -17.80
CA ASN A 34 5.09 16.35 -16.57
C ASN A 34 4.81 15.38 -15.40
N PRO A 35 5.85 14.83 -14.76
CA PRO A 35 5.70 13.81 -13.73
C PRO A 35 5.06 14.36 -12.45
N VAL A 36 4.21 13.54 -11.82
CA VAL A 36 3.63 13.81 -10.49
C VAL A 36 4.50 13.12 -9.44
N ASN A 37 4.86 13.82 -8.36
CA ASN A 37 5.65 13.26 -7.26
C ASN A 37 4.77 13.02 -6.02
N GLU A 38 4.40 11.75 -5.81
CA GLU A 38 3.61 11.30 -4.65
C GLU A 38 4.47 10.58 -3.59
N ALA A 39 5.80 10.58 -3.74
CA ALA A 39 6.69 9.76 -2.93
C ALA A 39 6.54 10.05 -1.42
N LEU A 40 6.45 11.33 -1.04
CA LEU A 40 6.29 11.73 0.35
C LEU A 40 4.95 11.28 0.93
N ASN A 41 3.86 11.44 0.18
CA ASN A 41 2.51 11.10 0.64
C ASN A 41 2.37 9.59 0.84
N VAL A 42 2.85 8.80 -0.12
CA VAL A 42 2.81 7.33 -0.05
C VAL A 42 3.73 6.80 1.05
N ALA A 43 4.94 7.35 1.18
CA ALA A 43 5.85 6.98 2.26
C ALA A 43 5.24 7.29 3.63
N SER A 44 4.60 8.45 3.77
CA SER A 44 3.94 8.86 5.01
C SER A 44 2.75 7.97 5.36
N SER A 45 1.89 7.67 4.39
CA SER A 45 0.76 6.74 4.55
C SER A 45 1.23 5.35 4.98
N THR A 46 2.32 4.86 4.37
CA THR A 46 2.93 3.58 4.72
C THR A 46 3.45 3.57 6.15
N LEU A 47 4.15 4.63 6.57
CA LEU A 47 4.65 4.73 7.95
C LEU A 47 3.51 4.76 8.98
N VAL A 48 2.40 5.45 8.68
CA VAL A 48 1.20 5.42 9.54
C VAL A 48 0.64 4.00 9.67
N GLY A 49 0.63 3.22 8.57
CA GLY A 49 0.25 1.81 8.63
C GLY A 49 1.16 0.97 9.53
N ILE A 50 2.47 1.19 9.46
CA ILE A 50 3.46 0.56 10.34
C ILE A 50 3.22 0.95 11.80
N MET A 51 3.04 2.24 12.08
CA MET A 51 2.72 2.76 13.42
C MET A 51 1.47 2.08 13.99
N GLY A 52 0.39 1.99 13.21
CA GLY A 52 -0.84 1.32 13.63
C GLY A 52 -0.63 -0.16 13.99
N ARG A 53 0.18 -0.88 13.22
CA ARG A 53 0.55 -2.28 13.51
C ARG A 53 1.34 -2.39 14.81
N GLU A 54 2.35 -1.56 15.01
CA GLU A 54 3.19 -1.59 16.22
C GLU A 54 2.38 -1.23 17.47
N SER A 55 1.48 -0.25 17.38
CA SER A 55 0.55 0.08 18.47
C SER A 55 -0.39 -1.09 18.77
N ALA A 56 -0.94 -1.76 17.76
CA ALA A 56 -1.84 -2.91 17.97
C ALA A 56 -1.14 -4.07 18.68
N TYR A 57 0.14 -4.32 18.38
CA TYR A 57 0.89 -5.42 19.00
C TYR A 57 1.40 -5.11 20.40
N THR A 58 1.76 -3.86 20.67
CA THR A 58 2.36 -3.49 21.96
C THR A 58 1.35 -2.92 22.95
N GLY A 59 0.17 -2.48 22.48
CA GLY A 59 -0.82 -1.76 23.28
C GLY A 59 -0.36 -0.37 23.72
N ARG A 60 0.65 0.20 23.05
CA ARG A 60 1.23 1.51 23.37
C ARG A 60 1.04 2.49 22.21
N ASP A 61 0.96 3.76 22.55
CA ASP A 61 1.12 4.82 21.58
C ASP A 61 2.57 4.84 21.08
N VAL A 62 2.75 4.97 19.76
CA VAL A 62 4.06 5.13 19.12
C VAL A 62 4.13 6.46 18.40
N THR A 63 5.27 7.13 18.48
CA THR A 63 5.49 8.42 17.81
C THR A 63 6.18 8.23 16.46
N TRP A 64 6.03 9.25 15.60
CA TRP A 64 6.68 9.26 14.30
C TRP A 64 8.21 9.17 14.39
N ALA A 65 8.82 9.93 15.31
CA ALA A 65 10.26 9.94 15.52
C ALA A 65 10.78 8.57 15.97
N GLU A 66 10.10 7.92 16.93
CA GLU A 66 10.47 6.58 17.39
C GLU A 66 10.45 5.55 16.26
N MET A 67 9.47 5.61 15.35
CA MET A 67 9.43 4.69 14.21
C MET A 67 10.49 5.00 13.16
N MET A 68 10.77 6.28 12.89
CA MET A 68 11.83 6.69 11.96
C MET A 68 13.24 6.32 12.45
N GLU A 69 13.43 6.27 13.77
CA GLU A 69 14.71 5.93 14.41
C GLU A 69 14.80 4.46 14.84
N SER A 70 13.79 3.64 14.51
CA SER A 70 13.70 2.24 14.92
C SER A 70 14.83 1.40 14.32
N GLY A 71 15.61 0.75 15.19
CA GLY A 71 16.62 -0.25 14.79
C GLY A 71 16.06 -1.67 14.57
N MET A 72 14.73 -1.84 14.57
CA MET A 72 14.10 -3.15 14.46
C MET A 72 14.36 -3.77 13.09
N ARG A 73 14.83 -5.02 13.08
CA ARG A 73 15.07 -5.80 11.85
C ARG A 73 14.26 -7.08 11.86
N LEU A 74 13.23 -7.13 11.01
CA LEU A 74 12.37 -8.31 10.85
C LEU A 74 12.92 -9.34 9.86
N GLY A 75 13.76 -8.89 8.92
CA GLY A 75 14.37 -9.74 7.91
C GLY A 75 15.65 -10.44 8.41
N PRO A 76 16.16 -11.42 7.64
CA PRO A 76 17.42 -12.09 7.96
C PRO A 76 18.61 -11.12 7.94
N ARG A 77 19.68 -11.47 8.66
CA ARG A 77 20.92 -10.66 8.71
C ARG A 77 21.69 -10.69 7.39
N GLU A 78 21.65 -11.83 6.72
CA GLU A 78 22.33 -12.09 5.47
C GLU A 78 21.31 -12.55 4.43
N TYR A 79 21.45 -12.05 3.20
CA TYR A 79 20.62 -12.43 2.07
C TYR A 79 21.44 -13.32 1.14
N VAL A 80 21.36 -14.63 1.37
CA VAL A 80 22.04 -15.63 0.52
C VAL A 80 21.04 -16.13 -0.52
N MET A 81 21.32 -15.86 -1.79
CA MET A 81 20.59 -16.47 -2.89
C MET A 81 21.14 -17.90 -3.09
N GLY A 82 20.47 -18.89 -2.51
CA GLY A 82 20.92 -20.27 -2.52
C GLY A 82 19.79 -21.27 -2.33
N PRO A 83 20.11 -22.57 -2.19
CA PRO A 83 19.12 -23.59 -1.87
C PRO A 83 18.37 -23.22 -0.59
N VAL A 84 17.05 -23.13 -0.67
CA VAL A 84 16.19 -22.89 0.49
C VAL A 84 15.69 -24.22 1.05
N ASP A 85 15.53 -24.32 2.37
CA ASP A 85 14.89 -25.47 3.02
C ASP A 85 13.36 -25.39 2.88
N ILE A 86 12.91 -25.20 1.65
CA ILE A 86 11.51 -25.24 1.25
C ILE A 86 11.45 -26.35 0.22
N LYS A 87 10.67 -27.40 0.51
CA LYS A 87 10.35 -28.41 -0.49
C LYS A 87 9.53 -27.73 -1.59
N PRO A 88 10.00 -27.69 -2.85
CA PRO A 88 9.20 -27.15 -3.94
C PRO A 88 8.14 -28.18 -4.27
N GLU A 89 7.08 -28.24 -3.48
CA GLU A 89 5.90 -29.05 -3.76
C GLU A 89 5.00 -28.19 -4.66
N PRO A 90 4.92 -28.48 -5.98
CA PRO A 90 3.99 -27.77 -6.83
C PRO A 90 2.57 -28.06 -6.36
N PRO A 91 1.66 -27.07 -6.37
CA PRO A 91 0.26 -27.33 -6.10
C PRO A 91 -0.26 -28.32 -7.14
N VAL A 92 -0.69 -29.51 -6.69
CA VAL A 92 -1.30 -30.52 -7.56
C VAL A 92 -2.79 -30.19 -7.69
N PRO A 93 -3.34 -30.04 -8.91
CA PRO A 93 -4.77 -29.89 -9.10
C PRO A 93 -5.53 -31.06 -8.44
N GLY A 94 -6.59 -30.75 -7.70
CA GLY A 94 -7.47 -31.78 -7.14
C GLY A 94 -8.13 -32.61 -8.24
N THR A 95 -8.39 -33.89 -7.97
CA THR A 95 -9.23 -34.72 -8.83
C THR A 95 -10.69 -34.31 -8.69
N ALA A 96 -11.42 -34.29 -9.81
CA ALA A 96 -12.87 -34.08 -9.78
C ALA A 96 -13.53 -35.19 -8.94
N PRO A 97 -14.60 -34.90 -8.17
CA PRO A 97 -15.33 -35.93 -7.46
C PRO A 97 -15.91 -36.96 -8.46
N GLY A 98 -15.41 -38.20 -8.44
CA GLY A 98 -15.96 -39.31 -9.24
C GLY A 98 -15.07 -39.89 -10.35
N ALA A 99 -13.76 -39.63 -10.36
CA ALA A 99 -12.79 -40.34 -11.21
C ALA A 99 -12.10 -41.48 -10.44
#